data_AF-F2DEH7-F1
#
_entry.id   AF-F2DEH7-F1
#
_cell.length_a   1.000
_cell.length_b   1.000
_cell.length_c   1.000
_cell.angle_alpha   90.00
_cell.angle_beta   90.00
_cell.angle_gamma   90.00
#
_symmetry.space_group_name_H-M   'P 1'
#
loop_
_entity.id
_entity.type
_entity.pdbx_description
1 polymer ?
#
loop_
_entity_poly.entity_id
_entity_poly.type
_entity_poly.pdbx_seq_one_letter_code
_entity_poly.pdbx_strand_id
1 'polypeptide(L)'
;GIVMVHHFLEISKRNFRGQRIWDEVMRELLSKGLSHAKEAFLTGCSGGGLSTYIHCDDFRALVPKVSTIKCLADGGFFLDVYVLDLVLMSINR
;
A
#
# COMPACT_ATOMS: atom_id res chain seq x y z
N GLY A 1 -3.67 15.83 12.42
CA GLY A 1 -3.40 16.01 10.99
C GLY A 1 -3.35 14.64 10.35
N ILE A 2 -4.00 14.48 9.19
CA ILE A 2 -3.98 13.24 8.39
C ILE A 2 -2.64 13.19 7.67
N VAL A 3 -1.83 12.15 7.89
CA VAL A 3 -0.59 11.92 7.14
C VAL A 3 -0.94 11.08 5.93
N MET A 4 -1.08 11.71 4.76
CA MET A 4 -1.33 11.03 3.50
C MET A 4 0.01 10.65 2.86
N VAL A 5 0.29 9.35 2.75
CA VAL A 5 1.52 8.86 2.14
C VAL A 5 1.27 8.66 0.65
N HIS A 6 1.70 9.61 -0.16
CA HIS A 6 1.72 9.49 -1.62
C HIS A 6 3.14 9.80 -2.09
N HIS A 7 3.97 8.77 -2.24
CA HIS A 7 5.33 8.96 -2.73
C HIS A 7 5.71 7.85 -3.71
N PHE A 8 5.75 8.22 -4.99
CA PHE A 8 6.22 7.40 -6.10
C PHE A 8 7.68 7.78 -6.36
N LEU A 9 8.62 6.97 -5.87
CA LEU A 9 10.05 7.17 -6.16
C LEU A 9 10.44 6.37 -7.40
N GLU A 10 10.63 7.08 -8.50
CA GLU A 10 11.23 6.55 -9.72
C GLU A 10 12.76 6.46 -9.54
N ILE A 11 13.35 5.26 -9.63
CA ILE A 11 14.82 5.10 -9.64
C ILE A 11 15.23 4.07 -10.71
N SER A 12 16.01 4.52 -11.68
CA SER A 12 16.51 3.77 -12.83
C SER A 12 17.77 2.93 -12.53
N LYS A 13 17.93 1.84 -13.30
CA LYS A 13 18.86 0.68 -13.15
C LYS A 13 18.43 -0.30 -12.03
N ARG A 14 17.72 -1.38 -12.44
CA ARG A 14 16.97 -2.37 -11.63
C ARG A 14 17.57 -2.65 -10.24
N ASN A 15 17.04 -1.95 -9.24
CA ASN A 15 17.18 -2.33 -7.84
C ASN A 15 15.76 -2.52 -7.28
N PHE A 16 15.41 -3.72 -6.85
CA PHE A 16 14.16 -3.96 -6.13
C PHE A 16 14.30 -3.41 -4.70
N ARG A 17 13.78 -2.20 -4.47
CA ARG A 17 13.92 -1.47 -3.20
C ARG A 17 12.59 -1.15 -2.52
N GLY A 18 11.47 -1.71 -2.98
CA GLY A 18 10.14 -1.44 -2.42
C GLY A 18 10.11 -1.56 -0.89
N GLN A 19 10.56 -2.70 -0.34
CA GLN A 19 10.64 -2.89 1.10
C GLN A 19 11.58 -1.90 1.80
N ARG A 20 12.76 -1.64 1.23
CA ARG A 20 13.72 -0.68 1.83
C ARG A 20 13.16 0.74 1.87
N ILE A 21 12.42 1.14 0.83
CA ILE A 21 11.74 2.43 0.77
C ILE A 21 10.63 2.47 1.82
N TRP A 22 9.82 1.41 1.93
CA TRP A 22 8.80 1.28 2.97
C TRP A 22 9.39 1.46 4.37
N ASP A 23 10.43 0.71 4.71
CA ASP A 23 11.06 0.74 6.03
C ASP A 23 11.60 2.14 6.38
N GLU A 24 12.26 2.79 5.42
CA GLU A 24 12.83 4.14 5.58
C GLU A 24 11.73 5.19 5.76
N VAL A 25 10.73 5.18 4.88
CA VAL A 25 9.61 6.13 4.93
C VAL A 25 8.82 5.95 6.22
N MET A 26 8.52 4.73 6.64
CA MET A 26 7.81 4.48 7.89
C MET A 26 8.62 4.94 9.10
N ARG A 27 9.93 4.68 9.14
CA ARG A 27 10.81 5.17 10.21
C ARG A 27 10.78 6.70 10.30
N GLU A 28 10.91 7.38 9.16
CA GLU A 28 10.90 8.83 9.10
C GLU A 28 9.54 9.41 9.54
N LEU A 29 8.42 8.87 9.02
CA LEU A 29 7.09 9.34 9.35
C LEU A 29 6.73 9.12 10.83
N LEU A 30 7.12 7.99 11.41
CA LEU A 30 6.97 7.73 12.84
C LEU A 30 7.69 8.80 13.67
N SER A 31 8.92 9.15 13.30
CA SER A 31 9.68 10.21 13.98
C SER A 31 9.06 11.60 13.82
N LYS A 32 8.40 11.86 12.68
CA LYS A 32 7.73 13.13 12.36
C LYS A 32 6.31 13.26 12.94
N GLY A 33 5.87 12.30 13.76
CA GLY A 33 4.64 12.40 14.52
C GLY A 33 3.53 11.45 14.11
N LEU A 34 3.75 10.57 13.12
CA LEU A 34 2.79 9.51 12.80
C LEU A 34 2.51 8.61 14.01
N SER A 35 3.49 8.40 14.90
CA SER A 35 3.33 7.63 16.14
C SER A 35 2.36 8.25 17.15
N HIS A 36 2.03 9.54 16.99
CA HIS A 36 1.12 10.30 17.85
C HIS A 36 -0.16 10.71 17.11
N ALA A 37 -0.35 10.24 15.88
CA ALA A 37 -1.54 10.55 15.11
C ALA A 37 -2.78 9.94 15.77
N LYS A 38 -3.92 10.64 15.68
CA LYS A 38 -5.22 10.08 16.07
C LYS A 38 -5.73 9.09 15.02
N GLU A 39 -5.46 9.41 13.76
CA GLU A 39 -5.96 8.69 12.59
C GLU A 39 -4.83 8.55 11.57
N ALA A 40 -4.75 7.39 10.92
CA ALA A 40 -3.77 7.11 9.87
C ALA A 40 -4.44 6.38 8.71
N PHE A 41 -4.02 6.74 7.49
CA PHE A 41 -4.60 6.20 6.27
C PHE A 41 -3.50 5.79 5.30
N LEU A 42 -3.45 4.49 4.98
CA LEU A 42 -2.56 3.93 3.97
C LEU A 42 -3.34 3.77 2.66
N THR A 43 -2.82 4.30 1.57
CA THR A 43 -3.48 4.21 0.26
C THR A 43 -2.47 4.06 -0.87
N GLY A 44 -2.93 3.53 -2.00
CA GLY A 44 -2.13 3.44 -3.22
C GLY A 44 -2.97 3.01 -4.43
N CYS A 45 -2.46 3.30 -5.62
CA CYS A 45 -3.11 3.00 -6.90
C CYS A 45 -2.32 1.95 -7.70
N SER A 46 -3.00 1.05 -8.41
CA SER A 46 -2.40 0.01 -9.27
C SER A 46 -1.40 -0.86 -8.49
N GLY A 47 -0.13 -0.93 -8.90
CA GLY A 47 0.92 -1.63 -8.14
C GLY A 47 1.09 -1.10 -6.70
N GLY A 48 0.81 0.18 -6.46
CA GLY A 48 0.76 0.76 -5.11
C GLY A 48 -0.48 0.34 -4.31
N GLY A 49 -1.59 0.05 -4.98
CA GLY A 49 -2.78 -0.53 -4.35
C GLY A 49 -2.50 -1.97 -3.89
N LEU A 50 -1.85 -2.77 -4.72
CA LEU A 50 -1.38 -4.11 -4.32
C LEU A 50 -0.42 -4.02 -3.13
N SER A 51 0.52 -3.07 -3.16
CA SER A 51 1.43 -2.81 -2.03
C SER A 51 0.69 -2.40 -0.76
N THR A 52 -0.41 -1.64 -0.87
CA THR A 52 -1.28 -1.29 0.27
C THR A 52 -1.89 -2.54 0.91
N TYR A 53 -2.36 -3.50 0.12
CA TYR A 53 -2.82 -4.78 0.66
C TYR A 53 -1.70 -5.53 1.38
N ILE A 54 -0.51 -5.60 0.78
CA ILE A 54 0.65 -6.31 1.34
C ILE A 54 1.08 -5.73 2.70
N HIS A 55 1.05 -4.40 2.86
CA HIS A 55 1.60 -3.73 4.06
C HIS A 55 0.58 -3.24 5.08
N CYS A 56 -0.73 -3.42 4.85
CA CYS A 56 -1.75 -2.83 5.75
C CYS A 56 -1.63 -3.35 7.20
N ASP A 57 -1.36 -4.64 7.39
CA ASP A 57 -1.20 -5.22 8.73
C ASP A 57 0.09 -4.76 9.41
N ASP A 58 1.20 -4.70 8.67
CA ASP A 58 2.47 -4.15 9.15
C ASP A 58 2.33 -2.68 9.55
N PHE A 59 1.63 -1.89 8.73
CA PHE A 59 1.32 -0.50 9.01
C PHE A 59 0.58 -0.38 10.34
N ARG A 60 -0.43 -1.22 10.56
CA ARG A 60 -1.18 -1.26 11.83
C ARG A 60 -0.29 -1.61 13.01
N ALA A 61 0.63 -2.56 12.84
CA ALA A 61 1.58 -2.95 13.88
C ALA A 61 2.59 -1.85 14.22
N LEU A 62 3.00 -1.04 13.24
CA LEU A 62 3.95 0.07 13.42
C LEU A 62 3.36 1.27 14.18
N VAL A 63 2.04 1.44 14.16
CA VAL A 63 1.35 2.57 14.82
C VAL A 63 0.29 2.11 15.85
N PRO A 64 0.67 1.36 16.89
CA PRO A 64 -0.29 0.73 17.81
C PRO A 64 -1.10 1.73 18.65
N LYS A 65 -0.67 2.99 18.73
CA LYS A 65 -1.34 4.07 19.47
C LYS A 65 -2.37 4.83 18.64
N VAL A 66 -2.40 4.64 17.32
CA VAL A 66 -3.34 5.34 16.43
C VAL A 66 -4.72 4.70 16.58
N SER A 67 -5.70 5.51 16.98
CA SER A 67 -7.06 5.03 17.29
C SER A 67 -7.83 4.54 16.06
N THR A 68 -7.63 5.19 14.90
CA THR A 68 -8.31 4.86 13.66
C THR A 68 -7.31 4.63 12.56
N ILE A 69 -7.26 3.40 12.03
CA ILE A 69 -6.39 3.03 10.92
C ILE A 69 -7.28 2.54 9.78
N LYS A 70 -7.07 3.08 8.59
CA LYS A 70 -7.76 2.67 7.36
C LYS A 70 -6.73 2.37 6.28
N CYS A 71 -7.04 1.40 5.42
CA CYS A 71 -6.27 1.09 4.24
C CYS A 71 -7.21 1.07 3.02
N LEU A 72 -6.77 1.65 1.90
CA LEU A 72 -7.50 1.63 0.64
C LEU A 72 -6.56 1.27 -0.50
N ALA A 73 -6.84 0.16 -1.17
CA ALA A 73 -6.14 -0.23 -2.37
C ALA A 73 -7.00 0.12 -3.59
N ASP A 74 -6.62 1.17 -4.31
CA ASP A 74 -7.29 1.57 -5.55
C ASP A 74 -6.68 0.82 -6.74
N GLY A 75 -7.50 0.08 -7.49
CA GLY A 75 -7.03 -0.72 -8.64
C GLY A 75 -5.93 -1.74 -8.33
N GLY A 76 -5.79 -2.16 -7.06
CA GLY A 76 -4.72 -3.03 -6.57
C GLY A 76 -5.05 -4.52 -6.52
N PHE A 77 -6.28 -4.89 -6.89
CA PHE A 77 -6.73 -6.29 -6.90
C PHE A 77 -6.56 -6.88 -8.29
N PHE A 78 -5.71 -7.90 -8.40
CA PHE A 78 -5.42 -8.61 -9.64
C PHE A 78 -5.91 -10.04 -9.53
N LEU A 79 -6.63 -10.52 -10.56
CA LEU A 79 -7.03 -11.91 -10.67
C LEU A 79 -5.88 -12.72 -11.28
N ASP A 80 -5.51 -13.82 -10.63
CA ASP A 80 -4.59 -14.81 -11.19
C ASP A 80 -5.40 -15.82 -12.03
N VAL A 81 -5.69 -15.41 -13.27
CA VAL A 81 -6.48 -16.18 -14.23
C VAL A 81 -5.79 -16.14 -15.58
N TYR A 82 -5.93 -17.22 -16.36
CA TYR A 82 -5.49 -17.18 -17.74
C TYR A 82 -6.44 -16.29 -18.54
N VAL A 83 -5.90 -15.62 -19.57
CA VAL A 83 -6.73 -14.81 -20.49
C VAL A 83 -7.84 -15.66 -21.11
N LEU A 84 -7.58 -16.95 -21.33
CA LEU A 84 -8.60 -17.88 -21.83
C LEU A 84 -9.76 -18.07 -20.85
N ASP A 85 -9.51 -18.10 -19.53
CA ASP A 85 -10.55 -18.25 -18.52
C ASP A 85 -11.45 -17.01 -18.48
N LEU A 86 -10.88 -15.81 -18.61
CA LEU A 86 -11.64 -14.56 -18.74
C LEU A 86 -12.52 -14.55 -20.00
N VAL A 87 -11.98 -15.03 -21.13
CA VAL A 87 -12.74 -15.15 -22.39
C VAL A 87 -13.87 -16.17 -22.23
N LEU A 88 -13.63 -17.32 -21.62
CA LEU A 88 -14.66 -18.32 -21.34
C LEU A 88 -15.74 -17.79 -20.38
N MET A 89 -15.38 -17.02 -19.35
CA MET A 89 -16.33 -16.38 -18.45
C MET A 89 -17.14 -15.26 -19.13
N SER A 90 -16.60 -14.64 -20.18
CA SER A 90 -17.29 -13.61 -20.97
C SER A 90 -18.19 -14.21 -22.05
N ILE A 91 -17.83 -15.38 -22.59
CA ILE A 91 -18.63 -16.11 -23.60
C ILE A 91 -19.77 -16.89 -22.95
N ASN A 92 -19.59 -17.42 -21.73
CA ASN A 92 -20.65 -18.11 -20.98
C ASN A 92 -21.58 -17.16 -20.20
N ARG A 93 -21.56 -15.86 -20.49
CA ARG A 93 -22.50 -14.88 -19.94
C ARG A 93 -23.59 -14.53 -20.94
#